data_AF-W3XNV8-F1
#
_entry.id   AF-W3XNV8-F1
#
_cell.length_a   1.000
_cell.length_b   1.000
_cell.length_c   1.000
_cell.angle_alpha   90.00
_cell.angle_beta   90.00
_cell.angle_gamma   90.00
#
_symmetry.space_group_name_H-M   'P 1'
#
loop_
_entity.id
_entity.type
_entity.pdbx_description
1 polymer ?
#
loop_
_entity_poly.entity_id
_entity_poly.type
_entity_poly.pdbx_seq_one_letter_code
_entity_poly.pdbx_strand_id
1 'polypeptide(L)'
;MGLLMLALSLQLGITLAQDYVSDIPSGFNASQWALISYQNPSASVLPGSFNRSVFDAPFESTTSDSSLIQINNFLNTTDFIAYDDKFFDIIGPNAVVDHVQYLAFQSHEAACYNPDAKELFFVEWGPPGGLAGEHSWQYILDTETNVLRNITTNPPTTNVHGCVFHRGAMYVVTDGSHQETGTLVRIDPGSLNKTVLLNNYYQQPFMGFNDLDIDPDGNFWLTDSKAAYGRYLTEFYPPTNPTVYMVNGTTMRPKVVHITTGNANGVAVSAPSDGPRQLYLPDTGVSTFRTVSLKDPYGDRRLTAYDVAAEGGVLSNPRLLNSPISYFYDGIRVSRNGYIFAGAGDGVDVIDPITGLTLGTIRVGGGENLAVTLAFGEHELWIVGRGGVWHIGDALVKLKYPYGGFLDGIKMFSPGAIGRVFGPAITVQMVEMSDTSAPKLDKHFVDHNEDGSIMYIQQPKGLPSACWGGLMSTRAKFLGAQAVVIDGRMRDVSEHREMGFPVFARGNSILGSNTFTRASRVNIPLQYKNDLWINPGDLMIADEDGVVVTPPSLVEQVVALCQERAEIDEKMFVELRKGGAMGELIKSLRKEK
;
A
#
# COMPACT_ATOMS: atom_id res chain seq x y z
N MET A 1 -21.59 26.24 -1.95
CA MET A 1 -20.98 26.49 -3.29
C MET A 1 -20.22 27.82 -3.42
N GLY A 2 -20.59 28.89 -2.71
CA GLY A 2 -19.82 30.15 -2.70
C GLY A 2 -18.89 30.37 -1.50
N LEU A 3 -19.07 29.65 -0.38
CA LEU A 3 -18.47 30.03 0.92
C LEU A 3 -17.07 29.45 1.23
N LEU A 4 -16.71 28.24 0.82
CA LEU A 4 -15.36 27.69 1.09
C LEU A 4 -14.26 28.37 0.25
N MET A 5 -14.58 28.71 -1.01
CA MET A 5 -13.74 29.62 -1.79
C MET A 5 -13.79 31.04 -1.25
N LEU A 6 -14.88 31.45 -0.59
CA LEU A 6 -14.92 32.73 0.11
C LEU A 6 -13.98 32.73 1.31
N ALA A 7 -13.91 31.65 2.10
CA ALA A 7 -13.05 31.55 3.27
C ALA A 7 -11.56 31.56 2.90
N LEU A 8 -11.16 30.83 1.85
CA LEU A 8 -9.80 30.95 1.29
C LEU A 8 -9.55 32.36 0.69
N SER A 9 -10.54 32.95 0.02
CA SER A 9 -10.42 34.31 -0.55
C SER A 9 -10.41 35.42 0.51
N LEU A 10 -11.04 35.21 1.68
CA LEU A 10 -11.18 36.18 2.78
C LEU A 10 -9.96 36.18 3.70
N GLN A 11 -9.21 35.07 3.77
CA GLN A 11 -7.97 34.99 4.54
C GLN A 11 -6.72 35.39 3.73
N LEU A 12 -6.79 35.40 2.40
CA LEU A 12 -5.65 35.68 1.49
C LEU A 12 -5.88 36.82 0.47
N GLY A 13 -7.07 37.41 0.37
CA GLY A 13 -7.33 38.61 -0.45
C GLY A 13 -7.22 38.41 -1.96
N ILE A 14 -7.49 37.21 -2.48
CA ILE A 14 -7.22 36.86 -3.89
C ILE A 14 -8.42 36.13 -4.50
N THR A 15 -8.99 36.72 -5.54
CA THR A 15 -9.70 36.00 -6.61
C THR A 15 -8.68 35.09 -7.32
N LEU A 16 -8.53 33.87 -6.82
CA LEU A 16 -7.60 32.87 -7.34
C LEU A 16 -8.07 32.38 -8.71
N ALA A 17 -7.12 32.09 -9.60
CA ALA A 17 -7.31 31.36 -10.84
C ALA A 17 -8.07 30.05 -10.57
N GLN A 18 -9.38 30.08 -10.80
CA GLN A 18 -10.38 29.07 -10.42
C GLN A 18 -10.27 27.74 -11.17
N ASP A 19 -9.15 27.51 -11.85
CA ASP A 19 -9.11 26.73 -13.07
C ASP A 19 -8.01 25.64 -13.04
N TYR A 20 -6.92 25.82 -12.28
CA TYR A 20 -5.82 24.86 -12.25
C TYR A 20 -5.97 23.74 -11.22
N VAL A 21 -6.39 24.07 -10.00
CA VAL A 21 -6.69 23.08 -8.95
C VAL A 21 -8.20 22.92 -8.89
N SER A 22 -8.67 21.71 -9.18
CA SER A 22 -10.07 21.32 -9.15
C SER A 22 -10.51 20.87 -7.76
N ASP A 23 -11.81 20.93 -7.51
CA ASP A 23 -12.40 20.37 -6.30
C ASP A 23 -12.10 18.85 -6.26
N ILE A 24 -11.49 18.38 -5.17
CA ILE A 24 -11.24 16.95 -4.97
C ILE A 24 -12.54 16.19 -4.66
N PRO A 25 -12.59 14.88 -4.93
CA PRO A 25 -13.70 14.03 -4.53
C PRO A 25 -13.90 13.96 -3.04
N SER A 26 -14.88 13.16 -2.73
CA SER A 26 -15.80 13.48 -1.70
C SER A 26 -15.48 12.55 -0.55
N GLY A 27 -14.86 13.06 0.53
CA GLY A 27 -14.32 12.25 1.63
C GLY A 27 -12.79 12.20 1.68
N PHE A 28 -12.13 12.88 0.74
CA PHE A 28 -10.69 13.11 0.74
C PHE A 28 -10.36 14.43 1.44
N ASN A 29 -9.23 14.47 2.16
CA ASN A 29 -8.83 15.62 2.95
C ASN A 29 -8.09 16.66 2.09
N ALA A 30 -8.69 17.83 1.87
CA ALA A 30 -8.10 18.90 1.03
C ALA A 30 -6.81 19.52 1.58
N SER A 31 -6.46 19.26 2.85
CA SER A 31 -5.13 19.62 3.37
C SER A 31 -4.03 18.64 2.94
N GLN A 32 -4.40 17.42 2.54
CA GLN A 32 -3.48 16.35 2.13
C GLN A 32 -3.60 16.02 0.63
N TRP A 33 -4.70 16.39 -0.01
CA TRP A 33 -5.02 16.02 -1.38
C TRP A 33 -5.22 17.25 -2.26
N ALA A 34 -4.72 17.17 -3.50
CA ALA A 34 -5.04 18.10 -4.58
C ALA A 34 -5.49 17.34 -5.84
N LEU A 35 -6.34 17.96 -6.65
CA LEU A 35 -6.69 17.48 -8.00
C LEU A 35 -6.30 18.53 -9.03
N ILE A 36 -5.46 18.15 -9.99
CA ILE A 36 -5.13 18.93 -11.18
C ILE A 36 -5.82 18.25 -12.36
N SER A 37 -7.09 18.59 -12.57
CA SER A 37 -7.91 17.93 -13.60
C SER A 37 -7.61 18.48 -14.99
N TYR A 38 -7.31 17.59 -15.93
CA TYR A 38 -7.22 17.92 -17.35
C TYR A 38 -8.55 17.72 -18.10
N GLN A 39 -9.63 17.36 -17.40
CA GLN A 39 -10.98 17.26 -18.00
C GLN A 39 -11.55 18.64 -18.38
N ASN A 40 -11.14 19.69 -17.67
CA ASN A 40 -11.35 21.08 -18.06
C ASN A 40 -10.00 21.64 -18.57
N PRO A 41 -9.89 22.21 -19.78
CA PRO A 41 -8.62 22.62 -20.38
C PRO A 41 -7.86 23.73 -19.62
N SER A 42 -8.38 24.20 -18.49
CA SER A 42 -7.74 25.23 -17.69
C SER A 42 -6.39 24.82 -17.09
N ALA A 43 -6.15 23.53 -16.81
CA ALA A 43 -4.82 23.03 -16.46
C ALA A 43 -3.83 23.03 -17.65
N SER A 44 -4.32 23.23 -18.88
CA SER A 44 -3.50 23.26 -20.10
C SER A 44 -2.91 24.64 -20.41
N VAL A 45 -3.40 25.70 -19.76
CA VAL A 45 -2.95 27.08 -20.00
C VAL A 45 -2.62 27.74 -18.67
N LEU A 46 -1.33 27.79 -18.33
CA LEU A 46 -0.84 28.48 -17.13
C LEU A 46 -0.73 30.00 -17.39
N PRO A 47 -1.14 30.86 -16.42
CA PRO A 47 -1.02 32.30 -16.55
C PRO A 47 0.44 32.77 -16.37
N GLY A 48 0.74 33.96 -16.91
CA GLY A 48 2.06 34.59 -16.79
C GLY A 48 3.17 33.83 -17.50
N SER A 49 4.41 34.02 -17.05
CA SER A 49 5.54 33.18 -17.42
C SER A 49 5.80 32.14 -16.33
N PHE A 50 6.29 30.97 -16.74
CA PHE A 50 6.67 29.88 -15.86
C PHE A 50 7.89 29.16 -16.45
N ASN A 51 8.78 28.71 -15.58
CA ASN A 51 9.97 27.97 -15.98
C ASN A 51 10.33 26.96 -14.88
N ARG A 52 10.57 25.71 -15.28
CA ARG A 52 11.11 24.64 -14.43
C ARG A 52 11.92 23.68 -15.30
N SER A 53 12.89 23.00 -14.70
CA SER A 53 13.52 21.85 -15.34
C SER A 53 12.60 20.64 -15.28
N VAL A 54 12.85 19.66 -16.15
CA VAL A 54 12.21 18.34 -16.05
C VAL A 54 12.65 17.56 -14.80
N PHE A 55 13.71 18.01 -14.12
CA PHE A 55 14.23 17.41 -12.90
C PHE A 55 13.64 17.99 -11.61
N ASP A 56 12.93 19.11 -11.71
CA ASP A 56 12.34 19.81 -10.57
C ASP A 56 10.88 19.39 -10.44
N ALA A 57 10.36 19.37 -9.21
CA ALA A 57 8.96 19.08 -8.99
C ALA A 57 8.07 20.18 -9.60
N PRO A 58 6.82 19.89 -10.03
CA PRO A 58 5.98 20.88 -10.69
C PRO A 58 5.79 22.19 -9.90
N PHE A 59 5.65 22.10 -8.57
CA PHE A 59 5.46 23.27 -7.69
C PHE A 59 6.75 24.08 -7.44
N GLU A 60 7.93 23.58 -7.83
CA GLU A 60 9.19 24.34 -7.74
C GLU A 60 9.36 25.30 -8.93
N SER A 61 8.39 25.37 -9.83
CA SER A 61 8.46 26.26 -10.98
C SER A 61 8.53 27.73 -10.57
N THR A 62 9.52 28.42 -11.11
CA THR A 62 9.59 29.88 -11.07
C THR A 62 8.49 30.46 -11.96
N THR A 63 7.65 31.33 -11.41
CA THR A 63 6.53 31.93 -12.15
C THR A 63 6.36 33.42 -11.83
N SER A 64 5.87 34.19 -12.82
CA SER A 64 5.57 35.62 -12.66
C SER A 64 4.15 35.89 -12.13
N ASP A 65 3.26 34.90 -12.18
CA ASP A 65 1.86 35.07 -11.81
C ASP A 65 1.63 34.74 -10.33
N SER A 66 1.08 35.68 -9.57
CA SER A 66 0.91 35.52 -8.12
C SER A 66 -0.07 34.40 -7.75
N SER A 67 -1.05 34.08 -8.61
CA SER A 67 -1.97 32.98 -8.34
C SER A 67 -1.30 31.62 -8.51
N LEU A 68 -0.43 31.49 -9.53
CA LEU A 68 0.33 30.26 -9.76
C LEU A 68 1.39 30.03 -8.66
N ILE A 69 2.00 31.09 -8.12
CA ILE A 69 2.87 31.00 -6.93
C ILE A 69 2.11 30.39 -5.75
N GLN A 70 0.87 30.81 -5.51
CA GLN A 70 0.08 30.32 -4.38
C GLN A 70 -0.37 28.88 -4.55
N ILE A 71 -0.78 28.52 -5.77
CA ILE A 71 -1.07 27.13 -6.14
C ILE A 71 0.14 26.26 -5.87
N ASN A 72 1.33 26.66 -6.33
CA ASN A 72 2.56 25.93 -6.09
C ASN A 72 2.85 25.76 -4.60
N ASN A 73 2.68 26.82 -3.80
CA ASN A 73 2.83 26.73 -2.34
C ASN A 73 1.84 25.75 -1.71
N PHE A 74 0.58 25.72 -2.16
CA PHE A 74 -0.43 24.76 -1.70
C PHE A 74 -0.07 23.33 -2.10
N LEU A 75 0.26 23.10 -3.37
CA LEU A 75 0.66 21.78 -3.86
C LEU A 75 1.86 21.26 -3.08
N ASN A 76 2.81 22.12 -2.72
CA ASN A 76 3.96 21.76 -1.90
C ASN A 76 3.60 21.28 -0.48
N THR A 77 2.39 21.55 0.02
CA THR A 77 1.93 21.08 1.34
C THR A 77 1.08 19.80 1.30
N THR A 78 0.81 19.26 0.11
CA THR A 78 -0.05 18.06 -0.06
C THR A 78 0.74 16.76 -0.02
N ASP A 79 0.09 15.70 0.45
CA ASP A 79 0.63 14.33 0.45
C ASP A 79 0.30 13.59 -0.86
N PHE A 80 -0.80 13.96 -1.52
CA PHE A 80 -1.31 13.30 -2.71
C PHE A 80 -1.73 14.33 -3.76
N ILE A 81 -1.21 14.20 -4.98
CA ILE A 81 -1.64 15.00 -6.13
C ILE A 81 -2.27 14.07 -7.15
N ALA A 82 -3.57 14.19 -7.36
CA ALA A 82 -4.31 13.50 -8.41
C ALA A 82 -4.27 14.31 -9.71
N TYR A 83 -4.12 13.62 -10.84
CA TYR A 83 -4.28 14.16 -12.20
C TYR A 83 -5.50 13.56 -12.90
N ASP A 84 -5.98 12.41 -12.41
CA ASP A 84 -7.14 11.68 -12.90
C ASP A 84 -7.96 11.14 -11.72
N ASP A 85 -9.28 11.06 -11.88
CA ASP A 85 -10.20 10.64 -10.81
C ASP A 85 -9.96 9.19 -10.36
N LYS A 86 -9.46 8.31 -11.24
CA LYS A 86 -9.12 6.92 -10.88
C LYS A 86 -8.11 6.82 -9.75
N PHE A 87 -7.24 7.82 -9.57
CA PHE A 87 -6.22 7.82 -8.52
C PHE A 87 -6.84 7.76 -7.11
N PHE A 88 -7.97 8.44 -6.92
CA PHE A 88 -8.71 8.43 -5.66
C PHE A 88 -9.22 7.03 -5.32
N ASP A 89 -9.71 6.29 -6.31
CA ASP A 89 -10.20 4.91 -6.12
C ASP A 89 -9.06 3.91 -5.83
N ILE A 90 -7.87 4.15 -6.41
CA ILE A 90 -6.70 3.27 -6.25
C ILE A 90 -6.11 3.40 -4.85
N ILE A 91 -5.97 4.63 -4.35
CA ILE A 91 -5.31 4.91 -3.07
C ILE A 91 -6.29 4.88 -1.91
N GLY A 92 -7.49 5.39 -2.13
CA GLY A 92 -8.54 5.46 -1.11
C GLY A 92 -8.45 6.69 -0.21
N PRO A 93 -9.60 7.15 0.32
CA PRO A 93 -9.73 8.39 1.11
C PRO A 93 -9.13 8.34 2.51
N ASN A 94 -8.82 7.13 3.00
CA ASN A 94 -8.27 6.92 4.33
C ASN A 94 -6.73 6.92 4.34
N ALA A 95 -6.10 6.94 3.16
CA ALA A 95 -4.66 6.85 3.04
C ALA A 95 -3.97 8.08 3.66
N VAL A 96 -2.89 7.82 4.39
CA VAL A 96 -2.00 8.83 4.96
C VAL A 96 -0.58 8.52 4.55
N VAL A 97 0.25 9.53 4.34
CA VAL A 97 1.70 9.35 4.15
C VAL A 97 2.41 9.63 5.48
N ASP A 98 3.00 8.60 6.07
CA ASP A 98 3.76 8.70 7.32
C ASP A 98 5.26 8.54 7.05
N HIS A 99 6.08 9.52 7.48
CA HIS A 99 7.54 9.40 7.44
C HIS A 99 8.02 8.62 8.68
N VAL A 100 8.18 7.30 8.55
CA VAL A 100 8.38 6.40 9.69
C VAL A 100 9.82 6.29 10.15
N GLN A 101 10.80 6.51 9.27
CA GLN A 101 12.23 6.51 9.58
C GLN A 101 12.88 7.69 8.89
N TYR A 102 13.55 8.54 9.66
CA TYR A 102 14.40 9.60 9.13
C TYR A 102 15.83 9.06 9.07
N LEU A 103 16.37 8.95 7.86
CA LEU A 103 17.69 8.36 7.63
C LEU A 103 18.70 9.40 7.15
N ALA A 104 19.97 8.99 7.08
CA ALA A 104 21.00 9.83 6.47
C ALA A 104 20.57 10.24 5.06
N PHE A 105 20.95 11.44 4.63
CA PHE A 105 20.49 12.00 3.38
C PHE A 105 21.24 11.41 2.16
N GLN A 106 20.99 10.13 1.92
CA GLN A 106 21.58 9.28 0.89
C GLN A 106 20.47 8.51 0.18
N SER A 107 20.79 7.88 -0.95
CA SER A 107 19.80 7.02 -1.61
C SER A 107 19.67 5.73 -0.80
N HIS A 108 18.44 5.23 -0.67
CA HIS A 108 18.19 3.94 -0.06
C HIS A 108 17.45 3.06 -1.07
N GLU A 109 17.94 1.85 -1.26
CA GLU A 109 17.54 0.97 -2.35
C GLU A 109 17.04 -0.40 -1.85
N ALA A 110 16.74 -1.30 -2.78
CA ALA A 110 16.42 -2.70 -2.53
C ALA A 110 15.23 -2.96 -1.59
N ALA A 111 14.20 -2.10 -1.60
CA ALA A 111 13.05 -2.31 -0.73
C ALA A 111 12.30 -3.59 -1.11
N CYS A 112 12.15 -4.49 -0.14
CA CYS A 112 11.26 -5.64 -0.23
C CYS A 112 10.63 -5.95 1.13
N TYR A 113 9.33 -6.23 1.12
CA TYR A 113 8.56 -6.49 2.33
C TYR A 113 8.40 -7.99 2.53
N ASN A 114 8.74 -8.47 3.73
CA ASN A 114 8.48 -9.82 4.20
C ASN A 114 7.16 -9.82 5.02
N PRO A 115 6.05 -10.28 4.43
CA PRO A 115 4.75 -10.27 5.09
C PRO A 115 4.63 -11.25 6.26
N ASP A 116 5.48 -12.28 6.30
CA ASP A 116 5.46 -13.31 7.34
C ASP A 116 6.07 -12.80 8.64
N ALA A 117 7.12 -11.98 8.54
CA ALA A 117 7.82 -11.40 9.69
C ALA A 117 7.43 -9.94 9.98
N LYS A 118 6.65 -9.29 9.09
CA LYS A 118 6.34 -7.85 9.17
C LYS A 118 7.60 -7.00 9.16
N GLU A 119 8.44 -7.28 8.18
CA GLU A 119 9.78 -6.69 8.08
C GLU A 119 10.02 -6.12 6.69
N LEU A 120 10.47 -4.86 6.64
CA LEU A 120 10.93 -4.21 5.43
C LEU A 120 12.45 -4.28 5.36
N PHE A 121 12.97 -5.01 4.37
CA PHE A 121 14.40 -5.04 4.06
C PHE A 121 14.71 -3.94 3.05
N PHE A 122 15.83 -3.23 3.27
CA PHE A 122 16.35 -2.23 2.33
C PHE A 122 17.81 -1.93 2.66
N VAL A 123 18.44 -1.03 1.90
CA VAL A 123 19.86 -0.78 1.98
C VAL A 123 20.19 0.70 1.85
N GLU A 124 21.29 1.14 2.46
CA GLU A 124 21.86 2.47 2.24
C GLU A 124 22.80 2.44 1.05
N TRP A 125 22.70 3.40 0.13
CA TRP A 125 23.57 3.46 -1.04
C TRP A 125 24.18 4.86 -1.25
N GLY A 126 25.52 4.90 -1.26
CA GLY A 126 26.33 6.10 -1.41
C GLY A 126 27.21 6.40 -0.19
N PRO A 127 27.95 7.52 -0.18
CA PRO A 127 28.68 7.99 1.00
C PRO A 127 27.79 8.82 1.96
N PRO A 128 27.91 8.68 3.30
CA PRO A 128 28.88 7.86 4.05
C PRO A 128 28.53 6.36 4.25
N GLY A 129 27.56 5.77 3.55
CA GLY A 129 27.05 4.40 3.73
C GLY A 129 28.01 3.23 3.47
N GLY A 130 29.31 3.43 3.69
CA GLY A 130 30.38 2.45 3.50
C GLY A 130 31.73 3.15 3.30
N LEU A 131 32.83 2.38 3.35
CA LEU A 131 34.13 2.89 2.92
C LEU A 131 34.12 2.97 1.39
N ALA A 132 34.14 4.19 0.84
CA ALA A 132 34.09 4.45 -0.61
C ALA A 132 32.81 3.96 -1.33
N GLY A 133 31.68 3.82 -0.61
CA GLY A 133 30.41 3.36 -1.17
C GLY A 133 30.23 1.84 -1.17
N GLU A 134 31.14 1.10 -0.51
CA GLU A 134 31.01 -0.34 -0.28
C GLU A 134 30.59 -0.66 1.16
N HIS A 135 29.56 -1.50 1.30
CA HIS A 135 29.17 -2.04 2.60
C HIS A 135 28.58 -3.44 2.46
N SER A 136 28.72 -4.22 3.54
CA SER A 136 28.29 -5.63 3.61
C SER A 136 27.08 -5.87 4.51
N TRP A 137 26.55 -4.80 5.09
CA TRP A 137 25.38 -4.79 5.98
C TRP A 137 24.14 -4.24 5.27
N GLN A 138 22.95 -4.54 5.79
CA GLN A 138 21.66 -4.09 5.27
C GLN A 138 20.75 -3.66 6.41
N TYR A 139 19.68 -2.93 6.10
CA TYR A 139 18.65 -2.59 7.08
C TYR A 139 17.51 -3.61 7.06
N ILE A 140 17.01 -3.93 8.24
CA ILE A 140 15.65 -4.43 8.43
C ILE A 140 14.90 -3.45 9.33
N LEU A 141 13.74 -2.99 8.87
CA LEU A 141 12.77 -2.27 9.66
C LEU A 141 11.65 -3.22 10.06
N ASP A 142 11.46 -3.40 11.36
CA ASP A 142 10.25 -3.99 11.91
C ASP A 142 9.10 -3.00 11.70
N THR A 143 8.12 -3.37 10.88
CA THR A 143 7.08 -2.44 10.42
C THR A 143 5.99 -2.19 11.47
N GLU A 144 5.92 -3.02 12.51
CA GLU A 144 4.95 -2.85 13.60
C GLU A 144 5.51 -1.91 14.67
N THR A 145 6.78 -2.11 15.04
CA THR A 145 7.44 -1.36 16.13
C THR A 145 8.23 -0.15 15.64
N ASN A 146 8.43 -0.01 14.33
CA ASN A 146 9.35 0.96 13.72
C ASN A 146 10.78 0.84 14.25
N VAL A 147 11.22 -0.34 14.68
CA VAL A 147 12.60 -0.57 15.10
C VAL A 147 13.45 -0.92 13.88
N LEU A 148 14.44 -0.08 13.62
CA LEU A 148 15.43 -0.28 12.57
C LEU A 148 16.65 -1.03 13.13
N ARG A 149 17.15 -2.02 12.39
CA ARG A 149 18.35 -2.78 12.76
C ARG A 149 19.26 -3.03 11.55
N ASN A 150 20.57 -3.06 11.81
CA ASN A 150 21.55 -3.46 10.82
C ASN A 150 21.76 -4.96 10.91
N ILE A 151 21.71 -5.63 9.76
CA ILE A 151 22.00 -7.05 9.63
C ILE A 151 23.21 -7.25 8.74
N THR A 152 23.81 -8.43 8.84
CA THR A 152 24.82 -8.91 7.91
C THR A 152 24.50 -10.36 7.62
N THR A 153 24.40 -10.69 6.33
CA THR A 153 24.16 -12.06 5.89
C THR A 153 25.37 -12.95 6.14
N ASN A 154 25.17 -14.27 6.08
CA ASN A 154 26.25 -15.25 6.23
C ASN A 154 26.37 -16.14 4.98
N PRO A 155 27.49 -16.07 4.23
CA PRO A 155 28.50 -15.02 4.28
C PRO A 155 27.93 -13.62 3.94
N PRO A 156 28.64 -12.52 4.21
CA PRO A 156 28.13 -11.16 3.96
C PRO A 156 27.80 -10.92 2.48
N THR A 157 26.74 -10.17 2.22
CA THR A 157 26.32 -9.75 0.88
C THR A 157 26.65 -8.27 0.72
N THR A 158 27.47 -7.94 -0.28
CA THR A 158 27.96 -6.58 -0.49
C THR A 158 27.02 -5.83 -1.43
N ASN A 159 26.76 -4.56 -1.14
CA ASN A 159 26.06 -3.61 -2.01
C ASN A 159 24.81 -4.19 -2.70
N VAL A 160 23.85 -4.61 -1.87
CA VAL A 160 22.54 -4.99 -2.36
C VAL A 160 21.87 -3.78 -3.02
N HIS A 161 21.12 -4.00 -4.09
CA HIS A 161 20.55 -2.94 -4.93
C HIS A 161 19.07 -3.17 -5.25
N GLY A 162 18.72 -4.39 -5.65
CA GLY A 162 17.33 -4.81 -5.84
C GLY A 162 16.97 -5.93 -4.88
N CYS A 163 15.71 -5.97 -4.42
CA CYS A 163 15.18 -7.09 -3.65
C CYS A 163 13.74 -7.44 -4.07
N VAL A 164 13.39 -8.73 -4.05
CA VAL A 164 12.01 -9.23 -4.09
C VAL A 164 11.85 -10.36 -3.07
N PHE A 165 10.82 -10.26 -2.22
CA PHE A 165 10.42 -11.38 -1.37
C PHE A 165 9.49 -12.31 -2.15
N HIS A 166 9.86 -13.58 -2.28
CA HIS A 166 9.09 -14.55 -3.05
C HIS A 166 9.18 -15.94 -2.42
N ARG A 167 8.03 -16.59 -2.21
CA ARG A 167 7.93 -17.97 -1.68
C ARG A 167 8.79 -18.20 -0.41
N GLY A 168 8.72 -17.28 0.55
CA GLY A 168 9.38 -17.40 1.85
C GLY A 168 10.88 -17.08 1.87
N ALA A 169 11.43 -16.53 0.79
CA ALA A 169 12.84 -16.13 0.72
C ALA A 169 12.98 -14.72 0.13
N MET A 170 14.06 -14.03 0.52
CA MET A 170 14.48 -12.79 -0.12
C MET A 170 15.39 -13.14 -1.30
N TYR A 171 15.07 -12.64 -2.49
CA TYR A 171 15.95 -12.68 -3.65
C TYR A 171 16.48 -11.28 -3.88
N VAL A 172 17.80 -11.14 -3.90
CA VAL A 172 18.45 -9.84 -4.05
C VAL A 172 19.44 -9.85 -5.19
N VAL A 173 19.68 -8.69 -5.77
CA VAL A 173 20.79 -8.47 -6.69
C VAL A 173 21.78 -7.46 -6.13
N THR A 174 23.04 -7.61 -6.52
CA THR A 174 24.14 -6.75 -6.08
C THR A 174 24.75 -5.98 -7.25
N ASP A 175 25.20 -4.75 -7.03
CA ASP A 175 25.96 -3.98 -8.03
C ASP A 175 27.44 -4.40 -8.09
N GLY A 176 27.91 -5.15 -7.10
CA GLY A 176 29.27 -5.70 -7.02
C GLY A 176 30.17 -4.91 -6.06
N SER A 177 31.47 -5.15 -6.14
CA SER A 177 32.50 -4.44 -5.37
C SER A 177 33.85 -4.51 -6.10
N HIS A 178 34.89 -3.97 -5.49
CA HIS A 178 36.26 -4.08 -5.97
C HIS A 178 36.73 -5.55 -6.11
N GLN A 179 36.07 -6.49 -5.42
CA GLN A 179 36.47 -7.90 -5.38
C GLN A 179 35.48 -8.85 -6.06
N GLU A 180 34.23 -8.43 -6.30
CA GLU A 180 33.19 -9.29 -6.87
C GLU A 180 32.32 -8.58 -7.91
N THR A 181 31.88 -9.31 -8.93
CA THR A 181 30.89 -8.84 -9.92
C THR A 181 29.48 -8.84 -9.34
N GLY A 182 28.52 -8.22 -10.03
CA GLY A 182 27.12 -8.29 -9.66
C GLY A 182 26.60 -9.73 -9.61
N THR A 183 25.79 -10.04 -8.60
CA THR A 183 25.26 -11.39 -8.38
C THR A 183 23.77 -11.37 -8.09
N LEU A 184 23.07 -12.44 -8.48
CA LEU A 184 21.74 -12.78 -7.98
C LEU A 184 21.89 -13.75 -6.80
N VAL A 185 21.30 -13.40 -5.67
CA VAL A 185 21.47 -14.10 -4.40
C VAL A 185 20.09 -14.43 -3.81
N ARG A 186 19.97 -15.61 -3.22
CA ARG A 186 18.86 -15.98 -2.34
C ARG A 186 19.32 -15.87 -0.89
N ILE A 187 18.55 -15.19 -0.06
CA ILE A 187 18.77 -15.04 1.38
C ILE A 187 17.59 -15.69 2.11
N ASP A 188 17.90 -16.57 3.05
CA ASP A 188 16.93 -17.10 3.99
C ASP A 188 16.66 -16.05 5.09
N PRO A 189 15.43 -15.54 5.26
CA PRO A 189 15.16 -14.41 6.16
C PRO A 189 15.37 -14.76 7.64
N GLY A 190 15.19 -16.02 8.04
CA GLY A 190 15.34 -16.43 9.44
C GLY A 190 16.81 -16.65 9.84
N SER A 191 17.57 -17.35 9.01
CA SER A 191 18.98 -17.68 9.28
C SER A 191 19.98 -16.68 8.71
N LEU A 192 19.54 -15.79 7.81
CA LEU A 192 20.38 -14.87 7.04
C LEU A 192 21.45 -15.57 6.18
N ASN A 193 21.31 -16.87 5.94
CA ASN A 193 22.22 -17.61 5.08
C ASN A 193 22.02 -17.19 3.62
N LYS A 194 23.12 -16.80 2.96
CA LYS A 194 23.13 -16.42 1.54
C LYS A 194 23.50 -17.60 0.66
N THR A 195 22.86 -17.68 -0.51
CA THR A 195 23.22 -18.60 -1.61
C THR A 195 23.31 -17.80 -2.90
N VAL A 196 24.48 -17.82 -3.55
CA VAL A 196 24.64 -17.20 -4.87
C VAL A 196 24.01 -18.11 -5.93
N LEU A 197 23.09 -17.56 -6.73
CA LEU A 197 22.35 -18.28 -7.77
C LEU A 197 22.90 -18.02 -9.17
N LEU A 198 23.38 -16.81 -9.44
CA LEU A 198 23.95 -16.41 -10.73
C LEU A 198 25.00 -15.32 -10.52
N ASN A 199 26.16 -15.46 -11.18
CA ASN A 199 27.26 -14.49 -11.09
C ASN A 199 28.04 -14.32 -12.42
N ASN A 200 27.58 -14.94 -13.51
CA ASN A 200 28.21 -14.80 -14.82
C ASN A 200 27.20 -15.00 -15.96
N TYR A 201 27.54 -14.43 -17.11
CA TYR A 201 26.92 -14.73 -18.40
C TYR A 201 27.93 -15.47 -19.28
N TYR A 202 27.93 -16.80 -19.24
CA TYR A 202 28.91 -17.64 -19.96
C TYR A 202 30.37 -17.21 -19.69
N GLN A 203 30.74 -17.12 -18.41
CA GLN A 203 32.06 -16.66 -17.90
C GLN A 203 32.34 -15.16 -18.05
N GLN A 204 31.43 -14.39 -18.64
CA GLN A 204 31.50 -12.94 -18.62
C GLN A 204 30.95 -12.39 -17.29
N PRO A 205 31.64 -11.43 -16.63
CA PRO A 205 31.09 -10.77 -15.46
C PRO A 205 29.92 -9.86 -15.84
N PHE A 206 28.97 -9.68 -14.93
CA PHE A 206 27.95 -8.64 -15.04
C PHE A 206 28.54 -7.26 -14.70
N MET A 207 27.95 -6.19 -15.22
CA MET A 207 28.42 -4.83 -14.94
C MET A 207 28.14 -4.41 -13.51
N GLY A 208 26.99 -4.83 -12.99
CA GLY A 208 26.46 -4.50 -11.67
C GLY A 208 24.94 -4.42 -11.77
N PHE A 209 24.25 -5.37 -11.13
CA PHE A 209 22.80 -5.39 -11.17
C PHE A 209 22.22 -4.26 -10.33
N ASN A 210 21.11 -3.69 -10.78
CA ASN A 210 20.43 -2.62 -10.08
C ASN A 210 19.06 -3.08 -9.54
N ASP A 211 18.19 -3.62 -10.39
CA ASP A 211 16.86 -4.07 -9.96
C ASP A 211 16.56 -5.50 -10.39
N LEU A 212 15.62 -6.11 -9.67
CA LEU A 212 15.00 -7.36 -10.08
C LEU A 212 13.48 -7.36 -9.88
N ASP A 213 12.84 -8.18 -10.71
CA ASP A 213 11.49 -8.67 -10.48
C ASP A 213 11.38 -10.17 -10.74
N ILE A 214 10.34 -10.80 -10.21
CA ILE A 214 10.07 -12.23 -10.36
C ILE A 214 8.69 -12.41 -10.98
N ASP A 215 8.64 -13.06 -12.13
CA ASP A 215 7.36 -13.33 -12.79
C ASP A 215 6.57 -14.47 -12.12
N PRO A 216 5.28 -14.65 -12.44
CA PRO A 216 4.45 -15.70 -11.84
C PRO A 216 4.99 -17.13 -11.99
N ASP A 217 5.79 -17.40 -13.03
CA ASP A 217 6.41 -18.70 -13.27
C ASP A 217 7.67 -18.89 -12.42
N GLY A 218 8.13 -17.84 -11.74
CA GLY A 218 9.32 -17.81 -10.91
C GLY A 218 10.60 -17.50 -11.69
N ASN A 219 10.52 -16.96 -12.91
CA ASN A 219 11.71 -16.49 -13.63
C ASN A 219 12.10 -15.09 -13.14
N PHE A 220 13.41 -14.84 -13.10
CA PHE A 220 13.96 -13.56 -12.67
C PHE A 220 14.15 -12.63 -13.87
N TRP A 221 13.84 -11.36 -13.67
CA TRP A 221 14.06 -10.29 -14.63
C TRP A 221 14.98 -9.28 -14.00
N LEU A 222 16.17 -9.08 -14.57
CA LEU A 222 17.26 -8.34 -13.93
C LEU A 222 17.72 -7.18 -14.81
N THR A 223 17.98 -6.02 -14.24
CA THR A 223 18.68 -4.91 -14.92
C THR A 223 20.16 -4.89 -14.56
N ASP A 224 21.02 -4.85 -15.58
CA ASP A 224 22.48 -4.72 -15.44
C ASP A 224 22.91 -3.33 -15.91
N SER A 225 23.51 -2.54 -15.01
CA SER A 225 23.62 -1.08 -15.12
C SER A 225 25.06 -0.58 -15.14
N LYS A 226 25.27 0.68 -15.54
CA LYS A 226 26.58 1.36 -15.53
C LYS A 226 27.00 1.87 -14.15
N ALA A 227 26.13 1.76 -13.12
CA ALA A 227 26.31 2.47 -11.86
C ALA A 227 27.62 2.07 -11.15
N ALA A 228 27.86 0.78 -10.96
CA ALA A 228 29.05 0.26 -10.28
C ALA A 228 30.36 0.65 -10.99
N TYR A 229 30.43 0.43 -12.31
CA TYR A 229 31.59 0.81 -13.11
C TYR A 229 31.86 2.32 -13.11
N GLY A 230 30.80 3.13 -13.22
CA GLY A 230 30.95 4.58 -13.24
C GLY A 230 31.44 5.15 -11.91
N ARG A 231 31.07 4.51 -10.80
CA ARG A 231 31.54 4.84 -9.44
C ARG A 231 32.88 4.23 -9.05
N TYR A 232 33.55 3.54 -9.98
CA TYR A 232 34.81 2.84 -9.75
C TYR A 232 34.72 1.67 -8.75
N LEU A 233 33.53 1.16 -8.46
CA LEU A 233 33.37 -0.03 -7.61
C LEU A 233 33.91 -1.28 -8.29
N THR A 234 33.77 -1.40 -9.61
CA THR A 234 34.32 -2.51 -10.38
C THR A 234 35.47 -2.05 -11.28
N GLU A 235 36.60 -2.77 -11.28
CA GLU A 235 37.83 -2.39 -12.01
C GLU A 235 37.88 -2.85 -13.49
N PHE A 236 37.01 -3.76 -13.92
CA PHE A 236 36.98 -4.25 -15.29
C PHE A 236 36.17 -3.32 -16.21
N TYR A 237 36.60 -3.18 -17.47
CA TYR A 237 35.80 -2.47 -18.47
C TYR A 237 34.51 -3.25 -18.75
N PRO A 238 33.33 -2.62 -18.74
CA PRO A 238 32.08 -3.33 -18.90
C PRO A 238 32.05 -4.01 -20.28
N PRO A 239 31.80 -5.32 -20.34
CA PRO A 239 31.87 -6.09 -21.57
C PRO A 239 30.73 -5.77 -22.56
N THR A 240 29.65 -5.12 -22.10
CA THR A 240 28.44 -4.82 -22.88
C THR A 240 27.86 -3.44 -22.53
N ASN A 241 26.85 -3.01 -23.29
CA ASN A 241 25.93 -1.94 -22.88
C ASN A 241 25.02 -2.45 -21.73
N PRO A 242 24.30 -1.55 -21.02
CA PRO A 242 23.34 -1.93 -20.02
C PRO A 242 22.30 -2.87 -20.61
N THR A 243 22.03 -3.95 -19.89
CA THR A 243 21.36 -5.12 -20.44
C THR A 243 20.28 -5.59 -19.48
N VAL A 244 19.14 -5.99 -20.02
CA VAL A 244 18.09 -6.67 -19.27
C VAL A 244 18.18 -8.15 -19.56
N TYR A 245 18.16 -8.94 -18.49
CA TYR A 245 18.22 -10.39 -18.57
C TYR A 245 16.90 -10.99 -18.07
N MET A 246 16.45 -12.04 -18.75
CA MET A 246 15.51 -13.02 -18.18
C MET A 246 16.32 -14.25 -17.78
N VAL A 247 16.18 -14.69 -16.54
CA VAL A 247 16.87 -15.86 -15.99
C VAL A 247 15.82 -16.89 -15.61
N ASN A 248 15.92 -18.06 -16.21
CA ASN A 248 14.95 -19.13 -15.93
C ASN A 248 15.05 -19.59 -14.47
N GLY A 249 13.94 -19.58 -13.75
CA GLY A 249 13.92 -19.84 -12.31
C GLY A 249 14.31 -21.26 -11.88
N THR A 250 14.33 -22.21 -12.82
CA THR A 250 14.66 -23.63 -12.55
C THR A 250 16.08 -23.98 -13.00
N THR A 251 16.45 -23.61 -14.22
CA THR A 251 17.74 -23.95 -14.82
C THR A 251 18.82 -22.90 -14.53
N MET A 252 18.43 -21.75 -13.99
CA MET A 252 19.29 -20.57 -13.81
C MET A 252 19.96 -20.07 -15.09
N ARG A 253 19.44 -20.45 -16.27
CA ARG A 253 19.99 -20.03 -17.55
C ARG A 253 19.65 -18.55 -17.82
N PRO A 254 20.63 -17.65 -17.94
CA PRO A 254 20.39 -16.27 -18.32
C PRO A 254 20.18 -16.14 -19.84
N LYS A 255 19.29 -15.23 -20.23
CA LYS A 255 19.05 -14.82 -21.61
C LYS A 255 19.00 -13.29 -21.67
N VAL A 256 19.79 -12.71 -22.56
CA VAL A 256 19.66 -11.29 -22.91
C VAL A 256 18.30 -11.09 -23.61
N VAL A 257 17.48 -10.19 -23.07
CA VAL A 257 16.15 -9.87 -23.62
C VAL A 257 16.05 -8.45 -24.15
N HIS A 258 16.86 -7.52 -23.61
CA HIS A 258 16.91 -6.15 -24.07
C HIS A 258 18.29 -5.51 -23.80
N ILE A 259 18.70 -4.56 -24.63
CA ILE A 259 19.93 -3.77 -24.44
C ILE A 259 19.52 -2.30 -24.53
N THR A 260 19.81 -1.52 -23.50
CA THR A 260 19.47 -0.09 -23.46
C THR A 260 20.65 0.76 -23.91
N THR A 261 20.35 1.93 -24.48
CA THR A 261 21.39 2.92 -24.84
C THR A 261 21.74 3.82 -23.65
N GLY A 262 20.78 4.08 -22.76
CA GLY A 262 20.96 4.86 -21.54
C GLY A 262 21.49 4.00 -20.39
N ASN A 263 20.67 3.85 -19.36
CA ASN A 263 20.91 2.99 -18.20
C ASN A 263 19.61 2.23 -17.85
N ALA A 264 19.72 0.98 -17.45
CA ALA A 264 18.56 0.17 -17.03
C ALA A 264 18.44 0.25 -15.50
N ASN A 265 17.38 0.89 -15.00
CA ASN A 265 17.24 1.26 -13.59
C ASN A 265 15.76 1.12 -13.21
N GLY A 266 15.38 -0.04 -12.68
CA GLY A 266 13.98 -0.50 -12.61
C GLY A 266 13.63 -1.61 -13.59
N VAL A 267 12.89 -2.60 -13.11
CA VAL A 267 12.18 -3.60 -13.92
C VAL A 267 10.94 -4.08 -13.18
N ALA A 268 9.82 -4.19 -13.89
CA ALA A 268 8.62 -4.82 -13.34
C ALA A 268 7.89 -5.67 -14.37
N VAL A 269 7.37 -6.81 -13.94
CA VAL A 269 6.61 -7.74 -14.75
C VAL A 269 5.18 -7.83 -14.24
N SER A 270 4.21 -7.70 -15.14
CA SER A 270 2.81 -7.89 -14.75
C SER A 270 2.49 -9.37 -14.50
N ALA A 271 1.57 -9.60 -13.55
CA ALA A 271 1.00 -10.90 -13.26
C ALA A 271 -0.51 -10.91 -13.57
N PRO A 272 -0.94 -10.61 -14.81
CA PRO A 272 -2.35 -10.42 -15.09
C PRO A 272 -3.10 -11.76 -14.94
N SER A 273 -4.31 -11.68 -14.39
CA SER A 273 -5.22 -12.83 -14.33
C SER A 273 -5.78 -13.24 -15.70
N ASP A 274 -5.76 -12.31 -16.67
CA ASP A 274 -6.21 -12.50 -18.04
C ASP A 274 -5.36 -11.64 -19.00
N GLY A 275 -5.01 -12.20 -20.17
CA GLY A 275 -4.19 -11.54 -21.20
C GLY A 275 -2.68 -11.79 -21.14
N PRO A 276 -1.90 -11.26 -22.10
CA PRO A 276 -0.46 -11.47 -22.19
C PRO A 276 0.29 -10.71 -21.09
N ARG A 277 1.34 -11.34 -20.56
CA ARG A 277 2.29 -10.74 -19.62
C ARG A 277 2.99 -9.54 -20.26
N GLN A 278 3.20 -8.50 -19.45
CA GLN A 278 3.86 -7.26 -19.84
C GLN A 278 5.14 -7.08 -19.03
N LEU A 279 6.18 -6.54 -19.66
CA LEU A 279 7.39 -6.08 -19.01
C LEU A 279 7.45 -4.56 -19.12
N TYR A 280 7.70 -3.89 -18.00
CA TYR A 280 7.87 -2.45 -17.92
C TYR A 280 9.32 -2.12 -17.58
N LEU A 281 9.95 -1.34 -18.45
CA LEU A 281 11.36 -0.96 -18.36
C LEU A 281 11.49 0.56 -18.44
N PRO A 282 11.75 1.24 -17.30
CA PRO A 282 12.22 2.62 -17.29
C PRO A 282 13.69 2.72 -17.77
N ASP A 283 13.97 3.70 -18.62
CA ASP A 283 15.34 4.10 -18.99
C ASP A 283 15.73 5.35 -18.18
N THR A 284 16.96 5.36 -17.65
CA THR A 284 17.52 6.50 -16.90
C THR A 284 18.79 7.04 -17.53
N GLY A 285 18.81 7.12 -18.87
CA GLY A 285 19.91 7.65 -19.67
C GLY A 285 20.29 9.10 -19.37
N VAL A 286 19.47 9.84 -18.64
CA VAL A 286 19.81 11.15 -18.07
C VAL A 286 20.88 11.10 -16.98
N SER A 287 21.09 9.96 -16.32
CA SER A 287 22.08 9.80 -15.26
C SER A 287 23.47 9.46 -15.84
N THR A 288 24.49 10.23 -15.47
CA THR A 288 25.89 9.97 -15.85
C THR A 288 26.75 9.66 -14.63
N PHE A 289 27.67 8.70 -14.76
CA PHE A 289 28.33 8.11 -13.60
C PHE A 289 29.83 8.42 -13.45
N ARG A 290 30.54 8.96 -14.47
CA ARG A 290 31.98 9.29 -14.33
C ARG A 290 32.23 10.75 -13.92
N THR A 291 33.04 10.90 -12.86
CA THR A 291 33.69 12.12 -12.33
C THR A 291 32.80 13.16 -11.63
N VAL A 292 31.54 13.35 -12.02
CA VAL A 292 30.48 14.05 -11.26
C VAL A 292 29.16 13.50 -11.79
N SER A 293 28.15 13.24 -10.94
CA SER A 293 26.80 12.91 -11.42
C SER A 293 26.20 14.11 -12.15
N LEU A 294 26.49 14.24 -13.45
CA LEU A 294 25.89 15.24 -14.30
C LEU A 294 24.59 14.68 -14.86
N LYS A 295 23.56 15.52 -14.90
CA LYS A 295 22.30 15.19 -15.57
C LYS A 295 22.46 15.58 -17.04
N ASP A 296 22.35 14.61 -17.95
CA ASP A 296 22.23 14.90 -19.38
C ASP A 296 20.78 15.28 -19.68
N PRO A 297 20.48 16.55 -20.02
CA PRO A 297 19.11 16.98 -20.29
C PRO A 297 18.50 16.34 -21.54
N TYR A 298 19.31 15.71 -22.39
CA TYR A 298 18.86 14.98 -23.59
C TYR A 298 18.80 13.45 -23.38
N GLY A 299 19.17 12.98 -22.19
CA GLY A 299 19.12 11.56 -21.85
C GLY A 299 17.69 11.02 -21.84
N ASP A 300 17.58 9.71 -22.05
CA ASP A 300 16.30 9.02 -22.06
C ASP A 300 15.70 8.92 -20.64
N ARG A 301 14.37 9.04 -20.55
CA ARG A 301 13.57 8.93 -19.32
C ARG A 301 12.32 8.08 -19.53
N ARG A 302 12.22 7.42 -20.67
CA ARG A 302 11.00 6.74 -21.10
C ARG A 302 10.75 5.49 -20.26
N LEU A 303 9.51 5.30 -19.86
CA LEU A 303 8.97 4.01 -19.44
C LEU A 303 8.45 3.28 -20.67
N THR A 304 9.08 2.16 -21.02
CA THR A 304 8.68 1.35 -22.17
C THR A 304 7.99 0.07 -21.71
N ALA A 305 6.85 -0.25 -22.32
CA ALA A 305 6.13 -1.51 -22.12
C ALA A 305 6.40 -2.49 -23.27
N TYR A 306 6.54 -3.77 -22.95
CA TYR A 306 6.75 -4.85 -23.91
C TYR A 306 5.80 -6.00 -23.64
N ASP A 307 5.25 -6.60 -24.71
CA ASP A 307 4.58 -7.88 -24.61
C ASP A 307 5.63 -8.98 -24.41
N VAL A 308 5.41 -9.83 -23.41
CA VAL A 308 6.28 -10.96 -23.08
C VAL A 308 5.70 -12.25 -23.63
N ALA A 309 6.47 -12.95 -24.47
CA ALA A 309 6.07 -14.28 -24.95
C ALA A 309 5.89 -15.26 -23.79
N ALA A 310 4.86 -16.12 -23.89
CA ALA A 310 4.53 -17.11 -22.86
C ALA A 310 5.70 -18.06 -22.54
N GLU A 311 6.56 -18.34 -23.52
CA GLU A 311 7.77 -19.14 -23.33
C GLU A 311 9.03 -18.40 -23.83
N GLY A 312 10.14 -18.65 -23.14
CA GLY A 312 11.46 -18.22 -23.58
C GLY A 312 11.76 -16.73 -23.45
N GLY A 313 10.85 -15.90 -22.91
CA GLY A 313 11.12 -14.50 -22.57
C GLY A 313 11.49 -13.62 -23.77
N VAL A 314 10.91 -13.88 -24.96
CA VAL A 314 11.05 -12.97 -26.10
C VAL A 314 10.16 -11.75 -25.86
N LEU A 315 10.74 -10.55 -26.00
CA LEU A 315 10.02 -9.29 -25.92
C LEU A 315 9.56 -8.85 -27.31
N SER A 316 8.35 -8.31 -27.39
CA SER A 316 7.77 -7.79 -28.63
C SER A 316 6.94 -6.54 -28.36
N ASN A 317 6.55 -5.84 -29.43
CA ASN A 317 5.69 -4.66 -29.39
C ASN A 317 6.14 -3.60 -28.36
N PRO A 318 7.35 -3.03 -28.50
CA PRO A 318 7.79 -1.93 -27.64
C PRO A 318 6.87 -0.74 -27.78
N ARG A 319 6.35 -0.24 -26.66
CA ARG A 319 5.47 0.93 -26.60
C ARG A 319 6.05 1.92 -25.60
N LEU A 320 6.25 3.16 -26.03
CA LEU A 320 6.43 4.27 -25.09
C LEU A 320 5.13 4.37 -24.27
N LEU A 321 5.21 4.01 -23.00
CA LEU A 321 4.05 4.02 -22.12
C LEU A 321 3.94 5.36 -21.41
N ASN A 322 5.01 5.84 -20.79
CA ASN A 322 5.00 7.07 -20.01
C ASN A 322 6.39 7.74 -19.99
N SER A 323 6.44 9.01 -19.57
CA SER A 323 7.64 9.70 -19.16
C SER A 323 7.34 10.46 -17.87
N PRO A 324 8.23 10.43 -16.86
CA PRO A 324 7.96 10.99 -15.54
C PRO A 324 7.69 12.50 -15.58
N ILE A 325 6.78 12.94 -14.70
CA ILE A 325 6.41 14.35 -14.52
C ILE A 325 7.61 15.17 -14.02
N SER A 326 8.39 14.59 -13.11
CA SER A 326 9.63 15.13 -12.57
C SER A 326 10.70 14.04 -12.45
N TYR A 327 11.94 14.44 -12.65
CA TYR A 327 13.13 13.59 -12.55
C TYR A 327 13.13 12.44 -13.57
N PHE A 328 13.48 11.23 -13.18
CA PHE A 328 13.36 9.99 -13.94
C PHE A 328 12.81 8.90 -13.03
N TYR A 329 12.35 7.77 -13.59
CA TYR A 329 11.88 6.67 -12.78
C TYR A 329 13.04 5.83 -12.23
N ASP A 330 13.01 5.60 -10.93
CA ASP A 330 13.92 4.72 -10.21
C ASP A 330 13.09 3.85 -9.27
N GLY A 331 13.27 2.53 -9.34
CA GLY A 331 12.37 1.56 -8.72
C GLY A 331 10.95 1.58 -9.32
N ILE A 332 10.45 0.40 -9.69
CA ILE A 332 9.12 0.24 -10.28
C ILE A 332 8.48 -1.06 -9.80
N ARG A 333 7.18 -1.03 -9.51
CA ARG A 333 6.39 -2.24 -9.21
C ARG A 333 5.03 -2.19 -9.91
N VAL A 334 4.47 -3.37 -10.14
CA VAL A 334 3.12 -3.52 -10.70
C VAL A 334 2.22 -4.11 -9.62
N SER A 335 1.11 -3.42 -9.35
CA SER A 335 0.08 -3.91 -8.44
C SER A 335 -0.64 -5.14 -9.02
N ARG A 336 -1.36 -5.90 -8.18
CA ARG A 336 -2.15 -7.07 -8.63
C ARG A 336 -3.20 -6.73 -9.69
N ASN A 337 -3.70 -5.49 -9.68
CA ASN A 337 -4.70 -4.99 -10.64
C ASN A 337 -4.06 -4.35 -11.88
N GLY A 338 -2.73 -4.40 -12.01
CA GLY A 338 -2.00 -3.95 -13.20
C GLY A 338 -1.53 -2.49 -13.17
N TYR A 339 -1.95 -1.67 -12.20
CA TYR A 339 -1.42 -0.31 -12.03
C TYR A 339 0.06 -0.33 -11.71
N ILE A 340 0.80 0.60 -12.31
CA ILE A 340 2.25 0.69 -12.20
C ILE A 340 2.57 1.80 -11.19
N PHE A 341 3.47 1.51 -10.25
CA PHE A 341 3.96 2.45 -9.25
C PHE A 341 5.45 2.63 -9.50
N ALA A 342 5.88 3.86 -9.77
CA ALA A 342 7.27 4.16 -10.11
C ALA A 342 7.82 5.30 -9.25
N GLY A 343 8.96 5.10 -8.62
CA GLY A 343 9.64 6.13 -7.83
C GLY A 343 10.13 7.25 -8.74
N ALA A 344 9.74 8.48 -8.44
CA ALA A 344 9.97 9.67 -9.23
C ALA A 344 10.53 10.80 -8.34
N GLY A 345 10.78 11.97 -8.95
CA GLY A 345 11.43 13.10 -8.31
C GLY A 345 10.75 13.60 -7.02
N ASP A 346 9.43 13.62 -7.00
CA ASP A 346 8.62 14.21 -5.90
C ASP A 346 7.93 13.14 -5.02
N GLY A 347 8.03 11.86 -5.42
CA GLY A 347 7.22 10.80 -4.82
C GLY A 347 7.08 9.61 -5.75
N VAL A 348 5.98 8.87 -5.62
CA VAL A 348 5.68 7.71 -6.46
C VAL A 348 4.55 8.06 -7.41
N ASP A 349 4.83 8.00 -8.72
CA ASP A 349 3.82 8.15 -9.76
C ASP A 349 3.04 6.84 -9.91
N VAL A 350 1.71 6.95 -9.95
CA VAL A 350 0.79 5.83 -10.25
C VAL A 350 0.32 5.97 -11.68
N ILE A 351 0.62 4.98 -12.51
CA ILE A 351 0.46 5.02 -13.96
C ILE A 351 -0.57 3.97 -14.40
N ASP A 352 -1.48 4.39 -15.27
CA ASP A 352 -2.44 3.51 -15.93
C ASP A 352 -1.74 2.69 -17.03
N PRO A 353 -1.72 1.34 -16.94
CA PRO A 353 -1.03 0.50 -17.92
C PRO A 353 -1.68 0.51 -19.30
N ILE A 354 -2.93 0.95 -19.42
CA ILE A 354 -3.69 0.97 -20.67
C ILE A 354 -3.49 2.29 -21.41
N THR A 355 -3.65 3.41 -20.70
CA THR A 355 -3.57 4.74 -21.32
C THR A 355 -2.16 5.32 -21.29
N GLY A 356 -1.30 4.81 -20.40
CA GLY A 356 0.03 5.37 -20.15
C GLY A 356 0.02 6.68 -19.37
N LEU A 357 -1.14 7.16 -18.91
CA LEU A 357 -1.24 8.40 -18.15
C LEU A 357 -0.79 8.20 -16.70
N THR A 358 -0.06 9.19 -16.17
CA THR A 358 0.15 9.31 -14.73
C THR A 358 -1.17 9.77 -14.10
N LEU A 359 -1.79 8.92 -13.29
CA LEU A 359 -3.06 9.16 -12.62
C LEU A 359 -2.91 10.07 -11.40
N GLY A 360 -1.78 9.98 -10.71
CA GLY A 360 -1.43 10.80 -9.56
C GLY A 360 -0.05 10.48 -9.01
N THR A 361 0.41 11.31 -8.08
CA THR A 361 1.70 11.17 -7.39
C THR A 361 1.47 11.13 -5.88
N ILE A 362 1.98 10.08 -5.23
CA ILE A 362 2.05 9.95 -3.77
C ILE A 362 3.35 10.63 -3.32
N ARG A 363 3.26 11.76 -2.64
CA ARG A 363 4.40 12.61 -2.31
C ARG A 363 5.10 12.16 -1.04
N VAL A 364 6.42 12.32 -1.01
CA VAL A 364 7.27 11.98 0.15
C VAL A 364 7.80 13.23 0.87
N GLY A 365 7.02 14.31 0.84
CA GLY A 365 7.36 15.59 1.47
C GLY A 365 8.10 16.60 0.58
N GLY A 366 8.31 16.27 -0.70
CA GLY A 366 8.88 17.18 -1.71
C GLY A 366 10.30 17.69 -1.45
N GLY A 367 10.75 18.61 -2.30
CA GLY A 367 12.05 19.27 -2.18
C GLY A 367 13.22 18.30 -2.40
N GLU A 368 14.06 18.12 -1.37
CA GLU A 368 15.21 17.23 -1.51
C GLU A 368 14.86 15.74 -1.28
N ASN A 369 13.68 15.39 -0.75
CA ASN A 369 13.32 13.97 -0.63
C ASN A 369 13.14 13.31 -2.01
N LEU A 370 13.50 12.04 -2.14
CA LEU A 370 13.38 11.30 -3.40
C LEU A 370 12.87 9.89 -3.12
N ALA A 371 11.81 9.47 -3.81
CA ALA A 371 11.38 8.08 -3.84
C ALA A 371 12.30 7.30 -4.79
N VAL A 372 13.01 6.29 -4.28
CA VAL A 372 13.98 5.51 -5.05
C VAL A 372 13.48 4.10 -5.30
N THR A 373 12.73 3.52 -4.36
CA THR A 373 12.17 2.18 -4.50
C THR A 373 10.95 2.00 -3.61
N LEU A 374 10.19 0.94 -3.84
CA LEU A 374 8.96 0.66 -3.11
C LEU A 374 8.65 -0.82 -2.98
N ALA A 375 7.92 -1.16 -1.92
CA ALA A 375 7.43 -2.49 -1.63
C ALA A 375 5.95 -2.47 -1.24
N PHE A 376 5.17 -3.38 -1.81
CA PHE A 376 3.78 -3.59 -1.42
C PHE A 376 3.68 -4.53 -0.21
N GLY A 377 2.86 -4.15 0.76
CA GLY A 377 2.24 -5.09 1.70
C GLY A 377 0.88 -5.56 1.18
N GLU A 378 0.03 -6.07 2.07
CA GLU A 378 -1.30 -6.56 1.69
C GLU A 378 -2.28 -5.41 1.38
N HIS A 379 -2.26 -4.37 2.22
CA HIS A 379 -3.09 -3.16 2.12
C HIS A 379 -2.30 -1.89 2.43
N GLU A 380 -1.00 -1.94 2.18
CA GLU A 380 -0.05 -0.90 2.54
C GLU A 380 1.03 -0.77 1.47
N LEU A 381 1.63 0.41 1.40
CA LEU A 381 2.77 0.71 0.54
C LEU A 381 3.91 1.28 1.39
N TRP A 382 5.10 0.74 1.17
CA TRP A 382 6.34 1.23 1.74
C TRP A 382 7.16 1.90 0.64
N ILE A 383 7.55 3.15 0.86
CA ILE A 383 8.42 3.91 -0.04
C ILE A 383 9.76 4.11 0.68
N VAL A 384 10.85 3.81 0.00
CA VAL A 384 12.21 3.96 0.51
C VAL A 384 12.99 4.83 -0.44
N GLY A 385 13.81 5.73 0.11
CA GLY A 385 14.67 6.56 -0.72
C GLY A 385 15.42 7.60 0.06
N ARG A 386 15.70 8.73 -0.59
CA ARG A 386 16.45 9.82 0.02
C ARG A 386 15.56 10.61 0.96
N GLY A 387 15.97 10.67 2.22
CA GLY A 387 15.20 11.27 3.31
C GLY A 387 14.72 10.23 4.32
N GLY A 388 14.52 8.97 3.90
CA GLY A 388 14.11 7.92 4.82
C GLY A 388 13.16 6.87 4.24
N VAL A 389 12.21 6.46 5.09
CA VAL A 389 11.18 5.45 4.78
C VAL A 389 9.80 6.03 5.07
N TRP A 390 8.88 5.90 4.12
CA TRP A 390 7.48 6.30 4.26
C TRP A 390 6.53 5.10 4.19
N HIS A 391 5.42 5.20 4.91
CA HIS A 391 4.36 4.21 4.97
C HIS A 391 3.02 4.83 4.55
N ILE A 392 2.20 4.08 3.80
CA ILE A 392 0.87 4.50 3.34
C ILE A 392 -0.21 3.48 3.75
N GLY A 393 -1.20 3.90 4.57
CA GLY A 393 -2.31 3.06 5.09
C GLY A 393 -3.53 3.83 5.67
N ASP A 394 -4.58 3.09 6.10
CA ASP A 394 -5.96 3.54 6.51
C ASP A 394 -6.12 4.20 7.91
N ALA A 395 -7.32 4.61 8.38
CA ALA A 395 -7.51 5.41 9.63
C ALA A 395 -7.41 4.66 10.98
N LEU A 396 -8.03 3.48 11.13
CA LEU A 396 -7.70 2.63 12.29
C LEU A 396 -6.30 2.03 12.13
N VAL A 397 -5.82 1.89 10.89
CA VAL A 397 -4.41 1.62 10.57
C VAL A 397 -3.51 2.81 10.99
N LYS A 398 -4.00 4.06 10.94
CA LYS A 398 -3.34 5.31 11.33
C LYS A 398 -3.26 5.42 12.84
N LEU A 399 -4.31 4.99 13.53
CA LEU A 399 -4.28 4.76 14.97
C LEU A 399 -3.46 3.52 15.36
N LYS A 400 -2.87 2.83 14.37
CA LYS A 400 -2.14 1.56 14.52
C LYS A 400 -2.93 0.52 15.31
N TYR A 401 -4.26 0.59 15.19
CA TYR A 401 -5.14 -0.38 15.79
C TYR A 401 -5.12 -1.65 14.92
N PRO A 402 -4.89 -2.83 15.53
CA PRO A 402 -4.63 -4.07 14.79
C PRO A 402 -5.68 -4.34 13.70
N TYR A 403 -5.21 -4.58 12.47
CA TYR A 403 -6.03 -4.83 11.27
C TYR A 403 -7.12 -3.79 10.99
N GLY A 404 -6.92 -2.54 11.43
CA GLY A 404 -7.96 -1.51 11.31
C GLY A 404 -9.23 -1.84 12.10
N GLY A 405 -9.14 -2.72 13.11
CA GLY A 405 -10.28 -3.21 13.90
C GLY A 405 -11.24 -4.14 13.13
N PHE A 406 -10.93 -4.52 11.89
CA PHE A 406 -11.84 -5.29 11.05
C PHE A 406 -11.84 -6.79 11.41
N LEU A 407 -13.03 -7.36 11.60
CA LEU A 407 -13.20 -8.79 11.88
C LEU A 407 -13.36 -9.59 10.56
N ASP A 408 -12.22 -9.90 9.93
CA ASP A 408 -12.14 -10.57 8.63
C ASP A 408 -12.92 -11.92 8.54
N GLY A 409 -13.81 -12.03 7.54
CA GLY A 409 -14.55 -13.27 7.29
C GLY A 409 -15.76 -13.50 8.20
N ILE A 410 -16.15 -12.50 8.99
CA ILE A 410 -17.48 -12.42 9.59
C ILE A 410 -18.44 -11.78 8.58
N LYS A 411 -19.58 -12.42 8.32
CA LYS A 411 -20.60 -11.97 7.35
C LYS A 411 -21.95 -11.81 8.00
N MET A 412 -22.76 -10.88 7.49
CA MET A 412 -24.15 -10.74 7.90
C MET A 412 -25.01 -11.89 7.34
N PHE A 413 -25.74 -12.57 8.22
CA PHE A 413 -26.70 -13.63 7.84
C PHE A 413 -28.16 -13.21 8.04
N SER A 414 -28.39 -12.39 9.06
CA SER A 414 -29.70 -11.82 9.36
C SER A 414 -29.52 -10.32 9.60
N PRO A 415 -30.17 -9.44 8.81
CA PRO A 415 -30.20 -8.01 9.09
C PRO A 415 -31.19 -7.69 10.21
N GLY A 416 -30.97 -6.56 10.89
CA GLY A 416 -31.95 -5.99 11.81
C GLY A 416 -33.01 -5.17 11.10
N ALA A 417 -33.92 -4.60 11.89
CA ALA A 417 -34.84 -3.57 11.40
C ALA A 417 -34.08 -2.31 10.92
N ILE A 418 -32.91 -2.02 11.52
CA ILE A 418 -31.97 -0.98 11.11
C ILE A 418 -30.73 -1.71 10.58
N GLY A 419 -30.28 -1.36 9.38
CA GLY A 419 -29.18 -2.04 8.67
C GLY A 419 -27.79 -1.88 9.30
N ARG A 420 -27.68 -1.09 10.37
CA ARG A 420 -26.45 -0.87 11.14
C ARG A 420 -26.74 -1.03 12.62
N VAL A 421 -25.83 -1.66 13.32
CA VAL A 421 -25.86 -1.85 14.77
C VAL A 421 -24.55 -1.42 15.39
N PHE A 422 -24.64 -0.91 16.61
CA PHE A 422 -23.47 -0.62 17.42
C PHE A 422 -23.77 -0.89 18.89
N GLY A 423 -22.75 -1.22 19.66
CA GLY A 423 -22.90 -1.45 21.09
C GLY A 423 -21.62 -1.99 21.73
N PRO A 424 -21.49 -1.86 23.07
CA PRO A 424 -20.37 -2.44 23.79
C PRO A 424 -20.39 -3.96 23.68
N ALA A 425 -19.21 -4.55 23.58
CA ALA A 425 -19.01 -5.98 23.47
C ALA A 425 -19.28 -6.71 24.80
N ILE A 426 -20.18 -7.71 24.78
CA ILE A 426 -20.24 -8.77 25.79
C ILE A 426 -19.57 -10.00 25.20
N THR A 427 -18.39 -10.34 25.70
CA THR A 427 -17.57 -11.42 25.14
C THR A 427 -17.93 -12.76 25.77
N VAL A 428 -18.05 -13.81 24.96
CA VAL A 428 -18.37 -15.17 25.40
C VAL A 428 -17.38 -16.16 24.80
N GLN A 429 -16.70 -16.89 25.68
CA GLN A 429 -15.82 -17.98 25.29
C GLN A 429 -16.59 -19.29 25.27
N MET A 430 -16.60 -19.95 24.10
CA MET A 430 -16.98 -21.35 24.00
C MET A 430 -15.74 -22.24 24.08
N VAL A 431 -15.90 -23.42 24.67
CA VAL A 431 -14.89 -24.49 24.70
C VAL A 431 -15.48 -25.75 24.09
N GLU A 432 -14.63 -26.69 23.69
CA GLU A 432 -15.10 -28.02 23.28
C GLU A 432 -15.85 -28.70 24.43
N MET A 433 -16.88 -29.48 24.08
CA MET A 433 -17.68 -30.20 25.08
C MET A 433 -16.83 -31.20 25.90
N SER A 434 -15.75 -31.71 25.31
CA SER A 434 -14.77 -32.61 25.91
C SER A 434 -13.92 -31.94 27.01
N ASP A 435 -13.80 -30.61 27.03
CA ASP A 435 -13.04 -29.90 28.05
C ASP A 435 -13.83 -29.83 29.36
N THR A 436 -13.54 -30.74 30.29
CA THR A 436 -14.14 -30.77 31.63
C THR A 436 -13.42 -29.87 32.63
N SER A 437 -12.24 -29.33 32.26
CA SER A 437 -11.42 -28.49 33.15
C SER A 437 -11.86 -27.03 33.13
N ALA A 438 -12.41 -26.58 32.00
CA ALA A 438 -12.97 -25.25 31.86
C ALA A 438 -14.14 -25.00 32.85
N PRO A 439 -14.26 -23.79 33.43
CA PRO A 439 -15.35 -23.47 34.34
C PRO A 439 -16.73 -23.63 33.67
N LYS A 440 -17.76 -23.84 34.49
CA LYS A 440 -19.16 -23.80 34.07
C LYS A 440 -19.76 -22.49 34.54
N LEU A 441 -20.56 -21.88 33.68
CA LEU A 441 -21.35 -20.71 34.04
C LEU A 441 -22.48 -21.10 34.99
N ASP A 442 -22.83 -20.17 35.87
CA ASP A 442 -23.92 -20.28 36.84
C ASP A 442 -25.31 -20.17 36.20
N LYS A 443 -25.38 -19.50 35.04
CA LYS A 443 -26.57 -19.39 34.18
C LYS A 443 -26.20 -19.54 32.70
N HIS A 444 -27.20 -19.53 31.83
CA HIS A 444 -26.95 -19.60 30.39
C HIS A 444 -26.24 -18.31 29.91
N PHE A 445 -25.24 -18.43 29.04
CA PHE A 445 -24.40 -17.28 28.64
C PHE A 445 -25.19 -16.12 28.02
N VAL A 446 -26.30 -16.40 27.33
CA VAL A 446 -27.21 -15.37 26.79
C VAL A 446 -27.84 -14.51 27.89
N ASP A 447 -28.05 -15.06 29.09
CA ASP A 447 -28.59 -14.31 30.23
C ASP A 447 -27.57 -13.34 30.87
N HIS A 448 -26.35 -13.26 30.35
CA HIS A 448 -25.38 -12.22 30.69
C HIS A 448 -25.44 -11.01 29.76
N ASN A 449 -26.31 -11.02 28.74
CA ASN A 449 -26.51 -9.86 27.89
C ASN A 449 -26.96 -8.64 28.71
N GLU A 450 -26.40 -7.48 28.37
CA GLU A 450 -26.82 -6.18 28.89
C GLU A 450 -27.59 -5.41 27.81
N ASP A 451 -28.56 -4.60 28.23
CA ASP A 451 -29.34 -3.78 27.30
C ASP A 451 -28.41 -2.87 26.46
N GLY A 452 -28.62 -2.82 25.15
CA GLY A 452 -27.78 -2.05 24.22
C GLY A 452 -26.45 -2.70 23.82
N SER A 453 -26.11 -3.88 24.32
CA SER A 453 -24.84 -4.55 24.01
C SER A 453 -24.85 -5.38 22.72
N ILE A 454 -23.67 -5.70 22.19
CA ILE A 454 -23.46 -6.71 21.14
C ILE A 454 -22.74 -7.90 21.74
N MET A 455 -23.33 -9.09 21.62
CA MET A 455 -22.68 -10.31 22.09
C MET A 455 -21.63 -10.78 21.07
N TYR A 456 -20.35 -10.84 21.47
CA TYR A 456 -19.30 -11.46 20.68
C TYR A 456 -19.04 -12.89 21.18
N ILE A 457 -19.26 -13.88 20.32
CA ILE A 457 -19.12 -15.30 20.66
C ILE A 457 -17.90 -15.89 19.95
N GLN A 458 -16.93 -16.38 20.70
CA GLN A 458 -15.77 -17.08 20.16
C GLN A 458 -15.94 -18.59 20.28
N GLN A 459 -16.06 -19.26 19.13
CA GLN A 459 -16.12 -20.72 19.04
C GLN A 459 -14.72 -21.31 18.80
N PRO A 460 -14.39 -22.50 19.35
CA PRO A 460 -13.22 -23.24 18.91
C PRO A 460 -13.23 -23.45 17.39
N LYS A 461 -12.08 -23.21 16.77
CA LYS A 461 -11.94 -23.22 15.31
C LYS A 461 -12.11 -24.65 14.76
N GLY A 462 -12.59 -24.76 13.52
CA GLY A 462 -12.69 -26.05 12.82
C GLY A 462 -13.93 -26.89 13.14
N LEU A 463 -14.73 -26.53 14.15
CA LEU A 463 -15.89 -27.33 14.55
C LEU A 463 -17.08 -27.23 13.59
N PRO A 464 -17.70 -28.34 13.14
CA PRO A 464 -18.78 -28.31 12.15
C PRO A 464 -20.12 -27.78 12.69
N SER A 465 -20.27 -27.60 14.00
CA SER A 465 -21.51 -27.21 14.67
C SER A 465 -21.71 -25.71 14.79
N ALA A 466 -22.97 -25.28 14.87
CA ALA A 466 -23.35 -23.94 15.29
C ALA A 466 -23.33 -23.80 16.82
N CYS A 467 -22.82 -22.66 17.31
CA CYS A 467 -22.89 -22.29 18.73
C CYS A 467 -24.04 -21.33 19.06
N TRP A 468 -24.75 -20.83 18.03
CA TRP A 468 -25.87 -19.89 18.16
C TRP A 468 -27.04 -20.28 17.26
N GLY A 469 -28.27 -20.09 17.73
CA GLY A 469 -29.52 -20.48 17.04
C GLY A 469 -30.71 -19.64 17.50
N GLY A 470 -31.90 -19.88 16.95
CA GLY A 470 -33.02 -18.94 17.05
C GLY A 470 -33.56 -18.72 18.47
N LEU A 471 -33.49 -19.73 19.34
CA LEU A 471 -33.84 -19.57 20.77
C LEU A 471 -32.91 -18.57 21.49
N MET A 472 -31.62 -18.57 21.14
CA MET A 472 -30.64 -17.66 21.74
C MET A 472 -30.88 -16.23 21.25
N SER A 473 -31.13 -16.04 19.94
CA SER A 473 -31.55 -14.75 19.39
C SER A 473 -32.84 -14.24 20.05
N THR A 474 -33.83 -15.11 20.24
CA THR A 474 -35.09 -14.77 20.92
C THR A 474 -34.82 -14.19 22.32
N ARG A 475 -33.96 -14.86 23.10
CA ARG A 475 -33.63 -14.43 24.45
C ARG A 475 -32.74 -13.18 24.47
N ALA A 476 -31.72 -13.12 23.63
CA ALA A 476 -30.82 -11.97 23.52
C ALA A 476 -31.61 -10.70 23.15
N LYS A 477 -32.52 -10.81 22.17
CA LYS A 477 -33.42 -9.73 21.78
C LYS A 477 -34.32 -9.28 22.95
N PHE A 478 -34.88 -10.22 23.71
CA PHE A 478 -35.67 -9.88 24.90
C PHE A 478 -34.85 -9.13 25.96
N LEU A 479 -33.55 -9.42 26.06
CA LEU A 479 -32.61 -8.77 26.98
C LEU A 479 -32.00 -7.47 26.42
N GLY A 480 -32.44 -7.00 25.25
CA GLY A 480 -31.98 -5.74 24.67
C GLY A 480 -30.68 -5.81 23.88
N ALA A 481 -30.22 -7.01 23.49
CA ALA A 481 -29.06 -7.16 22.61
C ALA A 481 -29.32 -6.46 21.27
N GLN A 482 -28.34 -5.67 20.80
CA GLN A 482 -28.38 -5.04 19.49
C GLN A 482 -28.08 -6.04 18.38
N ALA A 483 -27.15 -6.97 18.63
CA ALA A 483 -26.74 -7.98 17.67
C ALA A 483 -25.95 -9.12 18.35
N VAL A 484 -25.67 -10.15 17.56
CA VAL A 484 -24.62 -11.14 17.87
C VAL A 484 -23.58 -11.19 16.76
N VAL A 485 -22.30 -11.23 17.16
CA VAL A 485 -21.14 -11.42 16.29
C VAL A 485 -20.45 -12.73 16.66
N ILE A 486 -20.36 -13.66 15.72
CA ILE A 486 -19.99 -15.05 16.00
C ILE A 486 -18.72 -15.40 15.23
N ASP A 487 -17.61 -15.47 15.94
CA ASP A 487 -16.37 -16.09 15.45
C ASP A 487 -16.51 -17.61 15.47
N GLY A 488 -17.36 -18.10 14.57
CA GLY A 488 -17.89 -19.46 14.56
C GLY A 488 -19.10 -19.58 13.63
N ARG A 489 -19.91 -20.61 13.85
CA ARG A 489 -21.09 -20.90 13.01
C ARG A 489 -22.39 -20.65 13.75
N MET A 490 -23.42 -20.24 13.01
CA MET A 490 -24.80 -20.13 13.49
C MET A 490 -25.74 -21.11 12.75
N ARG A 491 -26.94 -21.29 13.28
CA ARG A 491 -28.05 -22.02 12.63
C ARG A 491 -29.35 -21.23 12.72
N ASP A 492 -30.43 -21.71 12.11
CA ASP A 492 -31.78 -21.13 12.20
C ASP A 492 -31.92 -19.75 11.52
N VAL A 493 -31.33 -19.59 10.31
CA VAL A 493 -31.32 -18.32 9.54
C VAL A 493 -32.70 -17.72 9.34
N SER A 494 -33.69 -18.56 9.01
CA SER A 494 -35.08 -18.08 8.81
C SER A 494 -35.64 -17.48 10.09
N GLU A 495 -35.41 -18.12 11.24
CA GLU A 495 -35.90 -17.62 12.53
C GLU A 495 -35.29 -16.26 12.87
N HIS A 496 -33.98 -16.10 12.69
CA HIS A 496 -33.30 -14.81 12.93
C HIS A 496 -33.88 -13.68 12.08
N ARG A 497 -34.15 -13.98 10.81
CA ARG A 497 -34.71 -13.02 9.85
C ARG A 497 -36.16 -12.70 10.15
N GLU A 498 -36.96 -13.71 10.49
CA GLU A 498 -38.36 -13.55 10.90
C GLU A 498 -38.49 -12.69 12.14
N MET A 499 -37.58 -12.84 13.11
CA MET A 499 -37.54 -11.98 14.29
C MET A 499 -36.81 -10.64 14.06
N GLY A 500 -36.18 -10.43 12.91
CA GLY A 500 -35.39 -9.23 12.61
C GLY A 500 -34.25 -8.99 13.61
N PHE A 501 -33.59 -10.05 14.07
CA PHE A 501 -32.44 -9.96 14.97
C PHE A 501 -31.13 -10.00 14.15
N PRO A 502 -30.25 -8.99 14.30
CA PRO A 502 -28.96 -8.96 13.61
C PRO A 502 -28.03 -10.10 14.01
N VAL A 503 -27.59 -10.88 13.03
CA VAL A 503 -26.67 -12.02 13.24
C VAL A 503 -25.52 -11.96 12.23
N PHE A 504 -24.31 -11.87 12.75
CA PHE A 504 -23.05 -11.91 12.02
C PHE A 504 -22.28 -13.17 12.40
N ALA A 505 -21.77 -13.92 11.43
CA ALA A 505 -21.05 -15.16 11.71
C ALA A 505 -19.99 -15.47 10.63
N ARG A 506 -19.06 -16.41 10.91
CA ARG A 506 -18.17 -16.94 9.86
C ARG A 506 -18.88 -17.87 8.88
N GLY A 507 -19.96 -18.52 9.32
CA GLY A 507 -20.67 -19.50 8.50
C GLY A 507 -21.97 -19.98 9.13
N ASN A 508 -22.68 -20.81 8.39
CA ASN A 508 -23.88 -21.50 8.85
C ASN A 508 -23.63 -23.00 9.08
N SER A 509 -24.44 -23.64 9.92
CA SER A 509 -24.49 -25.09 10.11
C SER A 509 -25.91 -25.51 10.51
N ILE A 510 -26.27 -26.77 10.26
CA ILE A 510 -27.50 -27.39 10.78
C ILE A 510 -27.28 -28.13 12.11
N LEU A 511 -26.02 -28.42 12.46
CA LEU A 511 -25.66 -29.15 13.68
C LEU A 511 -25.65 -28.22 14.88
N GLY A 512 -26.31 -28.59 15.98
CA GLY A 512 -26.30 -27.82 17.23
C GLY A 512 -25.05 -28.05 18.09
N SER A 513 -24.87 -27.24 19.13
CA SER A 513 -23.69 -27.26 20.00
C SER A 513 -23.62 -28.41 21.00
N ASN A 514 -24.74 -29.04 21.36
CA ASN A 514 -24.85 -29.94 22.54
C ASN A 514 -23.80 -31.06 22.64
N THR A 515 -23.22 -31.52 21.53
CA THR A 515 -22.16 -32.55 21.52
C THR A 515 -20.77 -32.02 21.16
N PHE A 516 -20.66 -30.74 20.82
CA PHE A 516 -19.44 -30.15 20.25
C PHE A 516 -18.88 -29.03 21.12
N THR A 517 -19.71 -28.12 21.63
CA THR A 517 -19.25 -26.96 22.41
C THR A 517 -20.17 -26.60 23.57
N ARG A 518 -19.60 -25.93 24.57
CA ARG A 518 -20.31 -25.30 25.68
C ARG A 518 -19.69 -23.95 26.02
N ALA A 519 -20.47 -23.03 26.58
CA ALA A 519 -19.94 -21.79 27.11
C ALA A 519 -19.11 -22.06 28.39
N SER A 520 -18.02 -21.31 28.54
CA SER A 520 -17.07 -21.45 29.65
C SER A 520 -16.94 -20.16 30.45
N ARG A 521 -16.74 -19.04 29.76
CA ARG A 521 -16.50 -17.73 30.38
C ARG A 521 -17.27 -16.64 29.63
N VAL A 522 -17.64 -15.60 30.36
CA VAL A 522 -18.25 -14.38 29.83
C VAL A 522 -17.48 -13.19 30.39
N ASN A 523 -17.43 -12.07 29.65
CA ASN A 523 -16.76 -10.84 30.04
C ASN A 523 -15.26 -11.03 30.35
N ILE A 524 -14.57 -11.73 29.44
CA ILE A 524 -13.11 -11.82 29.41
C ILE A 524 -12.57 -11.34 28.07
N PRO A 525 -11.34 -10.81 27.99
CA PRO A 525 -10.69 -10.55 26.71
C PRO A 525 -10.60 -11.82 25.85
N LEU A 526 -10.97 -11.72 24.57
CA LEU A 526 -10.89 -12.82 23.61
C LEU A 526 -10.04 -12.40 22.42
N GLN A 527 -9.03 -13.21 22.11
CA GLN A 527 -8.11 -12.96 21.00
C GLN A 527 -8.78 -13.39 19.70
N TYR A 528 -9.09 -12.45 18.81
CA TYR A 528 -9.72 -12.76 17.52
C TYR A 528 -8.70 -13.33 16.53
N LYS A 529 -7.57 -12.62 16.39
CA LYS A 529 -6.46 -12.95 15.50
C LYS A 529 -5.21 -12.19 15.95
N ASN A 530 -4.10 -12.88 16.17
CA ASN A 530 -2.82 -12.28 16.55
C ASN A 530 -2.99 -11.24 17.68
N ASP A 531 -2.63 -10.00 17.46
CA ASP A 531 -2.71 -8.87 18.37
C ASP A 531 -4.09 -8.17 18.42
N LEU A 532 -5.07 -8.59 17.62
CA LEU A 532 -6.44 -8.09 17.69
C LEU A 532 -7.24 -8.83 18.77
N TRP A 533 -7.50 -8.11 19.85
CA TRP A 533 -8.33 -8.57 20.96
C TRP A 533 -9.68 -7.86 20.96
N ILE A 534 -10.68 -8.58 21.46
CA ILE A 534 -12.00 -8.03 21.75
C ILE A 534 -12.14 -8.10 23.26
N ASN A 535 -12.11 -6.93 23.89
CA ASN A 535 -12.29 -6.78 25.33
C ASN A 535 -13.78 -6.57 25.64
N PRO A 536 -14.24 -6.98 26.84
CA PRO A 536 -15.55 -6.57 27.32
C PRO A 536 -15.66 -5.05 27.31
N GLY A 537 -16.71 -4.53 26.70
CA GLY A 537 -16.94 -3.09 26.57
C GLY A 537 -16.32 -2.42 25.33
N ASP A 538 -15.52 -3.12 24.53
CA ASP A 538 -15.08 -2.59 23.23
C ASP A 538 -16.30 -2.29 22.35
N LEU A 539 -16.26 -1.16 21.65
CA LEU A 539 -17.37 -0.75 20.80
C LEU A 539 -17.31 -1.54 19.49
N MET A 540 -18.33 -2.36 19.26
CA MET A 540 -18.52 -3.03 17.97
C MET A 540 -19.49 -2.22 17.12
N ILE A 541 -19.17 -2.09 15.83
CA ILE A 541 -20.01 -1.48 14.81
C ILE A 541 -20.13 -2.51 13.70
N ALA A 542 -21.36 -2.81 13.29
CA ALA A 542 -21.61 -3.79 12.24
C ALA A 542 -22.72 -3.34 11.30
N ASP A 543 -22.51 -3.59 10.01
CA ASP A 543 -23.49 -3.41 8.94
C ASP A 543 -23.25 -4.45 7.83
N GLU A 544 -23.85 -4.26 6.66
CA GLU A 544 -23.81 -5.25 5.58
C GLU A 544 -22.40 -5.55 5.07
N ASP A 545 -21.45 -4.64 5.24
CA ASP A 545 -20.07 -4.78 4.78
C ASP A 545 -19.23 -5.61 5.76
N GLY A 546 -19.57 -5.63 7.05
CA GLY A 546 -18.89 -6.44 8.05
C GLY A 546 -18.95 -5.89 9.46
N VAL A 547 -17.93 -6.21 10.26
CA VAL A 547 -17.84 -5.82 11.67
C VAL A 547 -16.48 -5.19 11.95
N VAL A 548 -16.51 -4.04 12.61
CA VAL A 548 -15.33 -3.35 13.13
C VAL A 548 -15.44 -3.29 14.66
N VAL A 549 -14.32 -3.51 15.34
CA VAL A 549 -14.17 -3.33 16.79
C VAL A 549 -13.21 -2.17 17.07
N THR A 550 -13.56 -1.33 18.04
CA THR A 550 -12.71 -0.22 18.48
C THR A 550 -12.78 -0.08 20.01
N PRO A 551 -11.65 0.13 20.71
CA PRO A 551 -11.66 0.29 22.16
C PRO A 551 -12.26 1.66 22.53
N PRO A 552 -12.91 1.79 23.71
CA PRO A 552 -13.55 3.04 24.13
C PRO A 552 -12.61 4.26 24.09
N SER A 553 -11.32 4.04 24.35
CA SER A 553 -10.28 5.08 24.32
C SER A 553 -10.04 5.71 22.95
N LEU A 554 -10.40 5.03 21.86
CA LEU A 554 -10.24 5.53 20.49
C LEU A 554 -11.55 6.06 19.89
N VAL A 555 -12.69 5.86 20.57
CA VAL A 555 -14.02 6.19 20.03
C VAL A 555 -14.15 7.67 19.66
N GLU A 556 -13.71 8.59 20.52
CA GLU A 556 -13.84 10.04 20.21
C GLU A 556 -13.03 10.43 18.98
N GLN A 557 -11.83 9.86 18.80
CA GLN A 557 -10.97 10.12 17.64
C GLN A 557 -11.59 9.54 16.37
N VAL A 558 -12.14 8.33 16.44
CA VAL A 558 -12.83 7.68 15.32
C VAL A 558 -14.12 8.44 14.96
N VAL A 559 -14.93 8.83 15.94
CA VAL A 559 -16.18 9.58 15.72
C VAL A 559 -15.89 10.94 15.10
N ALA A 560 -14.88 11.67 15.56
CA ALA A 560 -14.49 12.94 14.95
C ALA A 560 -14.15 12.78 13.46
N LEU A 561 -13.39 11.75 13.11
CA LEU A 561 -13.03 11.43 11.72
C LEU A 561 -14.24 10.97 10.89
N CYS A 562 -15.18 10.24 11.48
CA CYS A 562 -16.36 9.71 10.78
C CYS A 562 -17.51 10.71 10.64
N GLN A 563 -17.74 11.57 11.63
CA GLN A 563 -18.90 12.47 11.68
C GLN A 563 -18.78 13.62 10.69
N GLU A 564 -17.57 14.17 10.53
CA GLU A 564 -17.28 15.13 9.47
C GLU A 564 -17.60 14.57 8.07
N ARG A 565 -17.46 13.25 7.90
CA ARG A 565 -17.69 12.55 6.64
C ARG A 565 -19.18 12.26 6.38
N ALA A 566 -19.90 11.81 7.41
CA ALA A 566 -21.31 11.45 7.31
C ALA A 566 -22.22 12.64 6.97
N GLU A 567 -21.99 13.81 7.57
CA GLU A 567 -22.79 15.03 7.34
C GLU A 567 -22.74 15.49 5.87
N ILE A 568 -21.61 15.23 5.22
CA ILE A 568 -21.37 15.60 3.84
C ILE A 568 -22.03 14.59 2.89
N ASP A 569 -21.91 13.30 3.20
CA ASP A 569 -22.51 12.24 2.40
C ASP A 569 -24.05 12.29 2.46
N GLU A 570 -24.63 12.67 3.61
CA GLU A 570 -26.09 12.82 3.75
C GLU A 570 -26.64 13.91 2.82
N LYS A 571 -25.99 15.09 2.80
CA LYS A 571 -26.36 16.16 1.86
C LYS A 571 -26.23 15.68 0.42
N MET A 572 -25.18 14.91 0.12
CA MET A 572 -24.89 14.41 -1.22
C MET A 572 -25.98 13.46 -1.72
N PHE A 573 -26.40 12.52 -0.87
CA PHE A 573 -27.47 11.60 -1.19
C PHE A 573 -28.80 12.31 -1.48
N VAL A 574 -29.13 13.38 -0.76
CA VAL A 574 -30.36 14.15 -0.98
C VAL A 574 -30.39 14.73 -2.39
N GLU A 575 -29.30 15.33 -2.83
CA GLU A 575 -29.25 15.96 -4.14
C GLU A 575 -29.09 14.93 -5.28
N LEU A 576 -28.37 13.82 -5.05
CA LEU A 576 -28.24 12.73 -6.03
C LEU A 576 -29.60 12.13 -6.35
N ARG A 577 -30.44 11.95 -5.33
CA ARG A 577 -31.82 11.44 -5.48
C ARG A 577 -32.75 12.43 -6.18
N LYS A 578 -32.40 13.72 -6.26
CA LYS A 578 -33.10 14.71 -7.09
C LYS A 578 -32.64 14.69 -8.55
N GLY A 579 -31.76 13.74 -8.92
CA GLY A 579 -31.21 13.61 -10.25
C GLY A 579 -30.05 14.57 -10.52
N GLY A 580 -29.48 15.19 -9.48
CA GLY A 580 -28.29 16.01 -9.64
C GLY A 580 -27.12 15.15 -10.08
N ALA A 581 -26.35 15.65 -11.05
CA ALA A 581 -25.17 14.95 -11.54
C ALA A 581 -24.14 14.83 -10.41
N MET A 582 -23.64 13.61 -10.16
CA MET A 582 -22.70 13.30 -9.08
C MET A 582 -21.55 14.32 -8.99
N GLY A 583 -20.94 14.66 -10.12
CA GLY A 583 -19.86 15.64 -10.18
C GLY A 583 -20.25 17.08 -9.76
N GLU A 584 -21.48 17.53 -9.99
CA GLU A 584 -21.93 18.87 -9.58
C GLU A 584 -22.30 18.94 -8.10
N LEU A 585 -22.79 17.84 -7.55
CA LEU A 585 -23.18 17.74 -6.14
C LEU A 585 -21.99 17.58 -5.21
N ILE A 586 -20.97 16.83 -5.66
CA ILE A 586 -19.65 16.80 -5.02
C ILE A 586 -19.07 18.20 -4.89
N LYS A 587 -19.20 19.03 -5.92
CA LYS A 587 -18.73 20.42 -5.90
C LYS A 587 -19.59 21.35 -5.02
N SER A 588 -20.91 21.15 -4.93
CA SER A 588 -21.82 22.11 -4.27
C SER A 588 -21.95 21.94 -2.75
N LEU A 589 -22.02 20.68 -2.29
CA LEU A 589 -22.35 20.32 -0.90
C LEU A 589 -21.14 20.14 0.01
N ARG A 590 -19.97 19.88 -0.58
CA ARG A 590 -18.70 19.86 0.17
C ARG A 590 -18.07 21.26 0.32
N LYS A 591 -18.71 22.31 -0.24
CA LYS A 591 -18.30 23.74 -0.21
C LYS A 591 -19.02 24.60 0.84
N GLU A 592 -19.73 24.01 1.82
CA GLU A 592 -20.52 24.74 2.84
C GLU A 592 -19.79 25.02 4.17
N LYS A 593 -18.46 24.86 4.20
CA LYS A 593 -17.61 25.49 5.21
C LYS A 593 -16.88 26.68 4.61
#